data_AF-A0A9E6PHA8-F1
#
_entry.id   AF-A0A9E6PHA8-F1
#
_cell.length_a   1.000
_cell.length_b   1.000
_cell.length_c   1.000
_cell.angle_alpha   90.00
_cell.angle_beta   90.00
_cell.angle_gamma   90.00
#
_symmetry.space_group_name_H-M   'P 1'
#
loop_
_entity.id
_entity.type
_entity.pdbx_description
1 polymer ?
#
loop_
_entity_poly.entity_id
_entity_poly.type
_entity_poly.pdbx_seq_one_letter_code
_entity_poly.pdbx_strand_id
1 'polypeptide(L)'
;MSLADFKQAPWGRSHKKYQESALSISPAPEYASSEVLLASLYRAIGFGSLSEGAIPQAGRDLDKDIQKRREKRQAAPEGAVVDVEAWNTVLHGVLESPKLPNQSSKRFLQVTPIVPGMALFSGSARLSGNSWVAGSLIRRMVCLGSPSLESAQKLWKKLFIALSVNENDDVFARWLDQETSSWNLGPDSWDFSPITEDEMVPETPDIHGLAFLPARRFAKDLDSIIQAKGSMTRRQWTSLLEAILRLGAASHVIWLCDVHARTWSCLSAALGGSTSPSSEEEARHAIFPQAPQYMAYGGKALQGIKDKISTYLNARLGINALLWSLDQIEAPYTGSLATSAGLAGLCQHIRIYQAKLNSLNTAETIIDLREQESRALLCKKGIGSNLMEFTRHVLGQRQTAAPLLRGYDQGYILRKNGSSSSSPWIVSLGPVAVLALVHCALAGMGGPRSVHRLGQHLEAYGVAVDKHDIARNDLGHQLRMLGLVLDSPDAESGMLLLPPFPVSHSQLSPEHE
;
A
#
# COMPACT_ATOMS: atom_id res chain seq x y z
N MET A 1 -10.21 -30.07 -4.24
CA MET A 1 -9.76 -29.57 -5.55
C MET A 1 -8.54 -30.37 -5.90
N SER A 2 -8.42 -30.80 -7.15
CA SER A 2 -7.32 -31.62 -7.66
C SER A 2 -6.36 -30.80 -8.54
N LEU A 3 -5.21 -31.37 -8.94
CA LEU A 3 -4.36 -30.76 -9.95
C LEU A 3 -5.12 -30.53 -11.27
N ALA A 4 -6.01 -31.45 -11.66
CA ALA A 4 -6.81 -31.31 -12.88
C ALA A 4 -7.76 -30.10 -12.81
N ASP A 5 -8.42 -29.89 -11.66
CA ASP A 5 -9.25 -28.70 -11.44
C ASP A 5 -8.41 -27.41 -11.51
N PHE A 6 -7.19 -27.44 -10.94
CA PHE A 6 -6.28 -26.30 -11.00
C PHE A 6 -5.84 -25.98 -12.42
N LYS A 7 -5.60 -27.00 -13.26
CA LYS A 7 -5.25 -26.79 -14.68
C LYS A 7 -6.34 -26.06 -15.46
N GLN A 8 -7.61 -26.32 -15.14
CA GLN A 8 -8.75 -25.68 -15.79
C GLN A 8 -8.95 -24.23 -15.35
N ALA A 9 -8.67 -23.91 -14.07
CA ALA A 9 -8.90 -22.59 -13.50
C ALA A 9 -7.77 -22.15 -12.55
N PRO A 10 -6.54 -21.90 -13.06
CA PRO A 10 -5.35 -21.71 -12.23
C PRO A 10 -5.38 -20.43 -11.37
N TRP A 11 -6.26 -19.49 -11.70
CA TRP A 11 -6.47 -18.25 -10.93
C TRP A 11 -7.67 -18.30 -10.00
N GLY A 12 -8.53 -19.32 -10.11
CA GLY A 12 -9.80 -19.40 -9.38
C GLY A 12 -9.62 -19.71 -7.90
N ARG A 13 -8.79 -20.70 -7.57
CA ARG A 13 -8.49 -21.08 -6.19
C ARG A 13 -7.06 -21.57 -6.07
N SER A 14 -6.32 -20.96 -5.14
CA SER A 14 -4.97 -21.39 -4.81
C SER A 14 -4.99 -22.56 -3.81
N HIS A 15 -3.92 -23.33 -3.79
CA HIS A 15 -3.70 -24.39 -2.81
C HIS A 15 -3.78 -23.84 -1.39
N LYS A 16 -4.37 -24.59 -0.46
CA LYS A 16 -4.63 -24.13 0.93
C LYS A 16 -3.35 -23.64 1.62
N LYS A 17 -2.26 -24.41 1.54
CA LYS A 17 -0.93 -24.03 2.09
C LYS A 17 -0.39 -22.73 1.50
N TYR A 18 -0.67 -22.44 0.23
CA TYR A 18 -0.26 -21.16 -0.38
C TYR A 18 -1.11 -20.02 0.17
N GLN A 19 -2.43 -20.21 0.28
CA GLN A 19 -3.35 -19.18 0.78
C GLN A 19 -3.06 -18.79 2.23
N GLU A 20 -2.72 -19.77 3.07
CA GLU A 20 -2.38 -19.60 4.49
C GLU A 20 -0.94 -19.10 4.72
N SER A 21 -0.11 -19.03 3.68
CA SER A 21 1.26 -18.51 3.81
C SER A 21 1.24 -17.01 4.11
N ALA A 22 2.15 -16.57 5.00
CA ALA A 22 2.42 -15.16 5.27
C ALA A 22 2.91 -14.37 4.03
N LEU A 23 3.28 -15.06 2.95
CA LEU A 23 3.66 -14.45 1.68
C LEU A 23 2.44 -14.18 0.79
N SER A 24 1.32 -14.89 0.95
CA SER A 24 0.14 -14.77 0.09
C SER A 24 -0.34 -13.32 -0.07
N ILE A 25 -0.45 -12.84 -1.32
CA ILE A 25 -1.07 -11.55 -1.64
C ILE A 25 -2.59 -11.78 -1.78
N SER A 26 -3.28 -11.90 -0.64
CA SER A 26 -4.73 -12.15 -0.58
C SER A 26 -5.43 -11.21 0.41
N PRO A 27 -6.52 -10.54 -0.01
CA PRO A 27 -6.95 -10.36 -1.40
C PRO A 27 -5.90 -9.59 -2.22
N ALA A 28 -5.83 -9.87 -3.53
CA ALA A 28 -4.90 -9.17 -4.41
C ALA A 28 -5.32 -7.69 -4.56
N PRO A 29 -4.38 -6.73 -4.49
CA PRO A 29 -4.66 -5.33 -4.74
C PRO A 29 -5.39 -5.09 -6.06
N GLU A 30 -6.32 -4.15 -6.02
CA GLU A 30 -7.08 -3.67 -7.17
C GLU A 30 -6.89 -2.16 -7.34
N TYR A 31 -7.66 -1.55 -8.24
CA TYR A 31 -7.71 -0.11 -8.36
C TYR A 31 -7.87 0.56 -6.98
N ALA A 32 -6.91 1.42 -6.63
CA ALA A 32 -7.00 2.30 -5.47
C ALA A 32 -6.23 3.59 -5.75
N SER A 33 -6.87 4.72 -5.50
CA SER A 33 -6.17 5.99 -5.28
C SER A 33 -5.75 6.09 -3.81
N SER A 34 -5.01 7.13 -3.46
CA SER A 34 -4.67 7.42 -2.06
C SER A 34 -5.90 7.65 -1.18
N GLU A 35 -6.91 8.33 -1.71
CA GLU A 35 -8.19 8.55 -1.02
C GLU A 35 -8.89 7.22 -0.76
N VAL A 36 -8.83 6.27 -1.69
CA VAL A 36 -9.38 4.91 -1.48
C VAL A 36 -8.61 4.19 -0.37
N LEU A 37 -7.27 4.31 -0.33
CA LEU A 37 -6.47 3.76 0.76
C LEU A 37 -6.87 4.35 2.11
N LEU A 38 -6.96 5.68 2.21
CA LEU A 38 -7.29 6.37 3.46
C LEU A 38 -8.75 6.10 3.90
N ALA A 39 -9.71 6.12 2.99
CA ALA A 39 -11.10 5.77 3.29
C ALA A 39 -11.24 4.32 3.77
N SER A 40 -10.58 3.38 3.09
CA SER A 40 -10.58 1.96 3.52
C SER A 40 -9.84 1.77 4.83
N LEU A 41 -8.80 2.56 5.12
CA LEU A 41 -8.13 2.60 6.42
C LEU A 41 -9.08 3.05 7.54
N TYR A 42 -9.87 4.12 7.36
CA TYR A 42 -10.89 4.52 8.33
C TYR A 42 -11.86 3.36 8.62
N ARG A 43 -12.33 2.66 7.58
CA ARG A 43 -13.22 1.51 7.75
C ARG A 43 -12.56 0.37 8.52
N ALA A 44 -11.35 0.01 8.13
CA ALA A 44 -10.60 -1.06 8.79
C ALA A 44 -10.27 -0.73 10.25
N ILE A 45 -10.03 0.53 10.62
CA ILE A 45 -9.60 0.89 11.98
C ILE A 45 -10.76 1.28 12.90
N GLY A 46 -11.88 1.74 12.36
CA GLY A 46 -12.95 2.35 13.15
C GLY A 46 -14.39 2.00 12.76
N PHE A 47 -14.62 1.24 11.69
CA PHE A 47 -15.96 0.75 11.28
C PHE A 47 -15.93 -0.75 10.98
N GLY A 48 -15.56 -1.56 11.98
CA GLY A 48 -15.25 -2.99 11.78
C GLY A 48 -16.39 -3.86 11.22
N SER A 49 -17.65 -3.43 11.37
CA SER A 49 -18.85 -4.09 10.83
C SER A 49 -19.15 -3.77 9.37
N LEU A 50 -18.52 -2.73 8.81
CA LEU A 50 -18.92 -2.17 7.53
C LEU A 50 -18.29 -2.92 6.36
N SER A 51 -19.14 -3.38 5.44
CA SER A 51 -18.68 -4.02 4.20
C SER A 51 -18.28 -3.00 3.13
N GLU A 52 -17.08 -3.17 2.55
CA GLU A 52 -16.60 -2.38 1.40
C GLU A 52 -17.57 -2.40 0.20
N GLY A 53 -18.34 -3.48 0.03
CA GLY A 53 -19.34 -3.60 -1.03
C GLY A 53 -20.57 -2.71 -0.85
N ALA A 54 -20.84 -2.24 0.37
CA ALA A 54 -21.99 -1.41 0.70
C ALA A 54 -21.75 0.09 0.40
N ILE A 55 -20.47 0.52 0.40
CA ILE A 55 -20.07 1.94 0.28
C ILE A 55 -20.62 2.61 -0.99
N PRO A 56 -20.57 1.98 -2.19
CA PRO A 56 -21.15 2.59 -3.39
C PRO A 56 -22.65 2.86 -3.30
N GLN A 57 -23.37 1.99 -2.59
CA GLN A 57 -24.80 2.12 -2.39
C GLN A 57 -25.11 3.23 -1.39
N ALA A 58 -24.38 3.27 -0.27
CA ALA A 58 -24.49 4.34 0.72
C ALA A 58 -24.28 5.73 0.12
N GLY A 59 -23.26 5.92 -0.73
CA GLY A 59 -23.04 7.19 -1.45
C GLY A 59 -24.17 7.57 -2.40
N ARG A 60 -24.78 6.59 -3.08
CA ARG A 60 -25.94 6.85 -3.96
C ARG A 60 -27.21 7.20 -3.16
N ASP A 61 -27.39 6.58 -2.00
CA ASP A 61 -28.57 6.82 -1.18
C ASP A 61 -28.48 8.16 -0.46
N LEU A 62 -27.29 8.56 0.01
CA LEU A 62 -27.03 9.89 0.53
C LEU A 62 -27.31 10.97 -0.53
N ASP A 63 -26.75 10.84 -1.75
CA ASP A 63 -26.96 11.82 -2.82
C ASP A 63 -28.45 11.93 -3.20
N LYS A 64 -29.17 10.81 -3.25
CA LYS A 64 -30.63 10.81 -3.48
C LYS A 64 -31.40 11.50 -2.35
N ASP A 65 -31.03 11.28 -1.09
CA ASP A 65 -31.71 11.92 0.04
C ASP A 65 -31.52 13.44 -0.01
N ILE A 66 -30.29 13.89 -0.28
CA ILE A 66 -29.97 15.31 -0.48
C ILE A 66 -30.83 15.88 -1.62
N GLN A 67 -30.85 15.25 -2.81
CA GLN A 67 -31.66 15.76 -3.92
C GLN A 67 -33.16 15.80 -3.59
N LYS A 68 -33.68 14.74 -2.96
CA LYS A 68 -35.09 14.68 -2.54
C LYS A 68 -35.45 15.80 -1.57
N ARG A 69 -34.58 16.10 -0.59
CA ARG A 69 -34.79 17.19 0.36
C ARG A 69 -34.72 18.56 -0.33
N ARG A 70 -33.81 18.76 -1.29
CA ARG A 70 -33.73 19.98 -2.11
C ARG A 70 -35.00 20.21 -2.92
N GLU A 71 -35.44 19.21 -3.67
CA GLU A 71 -36.63 19.28 -4.52
C GLU A 71 -37.91 19.55 -3.71
N LYS A 72 -38.03 18.91 -2.54
CA LYS A 72 -39.19 19.07 -1.65
C LYS A 72 -39.05 20.23 -0.66
N ARG A 73 -37.96 21.00 -0.69
CA ARG A 73 -37.62 22.08 0.25
C ARG A 73 -37.76 21.64 1.72
N GLN A 74 -37.32 20.43 2.01
CA GLN A 74 -37.31 19.88 3.37
C GLN A 74 -36.13 20.45 4.16
N ALA A 75 -36.30 20.55 5.47
CA ALA A 75 -35.21 20.93 6.36
C ALA A 75 -34.06 19.90 6.32
N ALA A 76 -32.87 20.37 6.65
CA ALA A 76 -31.73 19.50 6.90
C ALA A 76 -32.03 18.52 8.05
N PRO A 77 -31.34 17.37 8.13
CA PRO A 77 -31.44 16.45 9.26
C PRO A 77 -31.18 17.15 10.60
N GLU A 78 -31.69 16.58 11.68
CA GLU A 78 -31.43 17.08 13.03
C GLU A 78 -29.92 17.04 13.35
N GLY A 79 -29.41 18.11 13.95
CA GLY A 79 -28.00 18.29 14.27
C GLY A 79 -27.13 18.86 13.14
N ALA A 80 -27.64 18.91 11.90
CA ALA A 80 -26.96 19.55 10.79
C ALA A 80 -26.85 21.06 11.03
N VAL A 81 -25.68 21.64 10.75
CA VAL A 81 -25.39 23.05 10.99
C VAL A 81 -25.79 23.90 9.79
N VAL A 82 -25.62 23.36 8.58
CA VAL A 82 -25.93 24.07 7.33
C VAL A 82 -27.20 23.53 6.67
N ASP A 83 -27.80 24.33 5.79
CA ASP A 83 -28.93 23.86 5.00
C ASP A 83 -28.52 22.84 3.92
N VAL A 84 -29.54 22.22 3.32
CA VAL A 84 -29.36 21.16 2.32
C VAL A 84 -28.60 21.65 1.07
N GLU A 85 -28.76 22.92 0.68
CA GLU A 85 -28.11 23.47 -0.51
C GLU A 85 -26.62 23.70 -0.25
N ALA A 86 -26.29 24.30 0.90
CA ALA A 86 -24.93 24.50 1.35
C ALA A 86 -24.19 23.17 1.52
N TRP A 87 -24.83 22.14 2.11
CA TRP A 87 -24.24 20.82 2.22
C TRP A 87 -23.96 20.18 0.85
N ASN A 88 -24.91 20.30 -0.07
CA ASN A 88 -24.72 19.84 -1.45
C ASN A 88 -23.53 20.55 -2.13
N THR A 89 -23.37 21.87 -1.93
CA THR A 89 -22.22 22.63 -2.44
C THR A 89 -20.89 22.19 -1.80
N VAL A 90 -20.89 21.86 -0.51
CA VAL A 90 -19.70 21.35 0.19
C VAL A 90 -19.27 20.02 -0.40
N LEU A 91 -20.20 19.07 -0.55
CA LEU A 91 -19.93 17.74 -1.10
C LEU A 91 -19.50 17.76 -2.58
N HIS A 92 -20.24 18.49 -3.42
CA HIS A 92 -20.03 18.53 -4.88
C HIS A 92 -19.13 19.69 -5.35
N GLY A 93 -18.45 20.36 -4.42
CA GLY A 93 -17.59 21.51 -4.72
C GLY A 93 -16.29 21.48 -3.94
N VAL A 94 -16.36 21.61 -2.62
CA VAL A 94 -15.17 21.71 -1.76
C VAL A 94 -14.48 20.36 -1.57
N LEU A 95 -15.27 19.30 -1.42
CA LEU A 95 -14.77 17.97 -1.07
C LEU A 95 -14.68 17.00 -2.25
N GLU A 96 -15.35 17.31 -3.38
CA GLU A 96 -15.41 16.42 -4.54
C GLU A 96 -14.00 16.14 -5.08
N SER A 97 -13.64 14.87 -5.14
CA SER A 97 -12.38 14.44 -5.73
C SER A 97 -12.40 14.70 -7.25
N PRO A 98 -11.36 15.32 -7.84
CA PRO A 98 -11.39 15.70 -9.25
C PRO A 98 -11.57 14.50 -10.18
N LYS A 99 -12.48 14.59 -11.15
CA LYS A 99 -12.72 13.50 -12.11
C LYS A 99 -11.51 13.25 -12.99
N LEU A 100 -11.28 11.98 -13.35
CA LEU A 100 -10.30 11.62 -14.39
C LEU A 100 -10.89 11.91 -15.78
N PRO A 101 -10.07 12.21 -16.82
CA PRO A 101 -10.55 12.54 -18.17
C PRO A 101 -11.55 11.54 -18.78
N ASN A 102 -11.40 10.25 -18.46
CA ASN A 102 -12.24 9.17 -19.01
C ASN A 102 -13.22 8.60 -17.98
N GLN A 103 -13.35 9.21 -16.81
CA GLN A 103 -14.28 8.75 -15.77
C GLN A 103 -15.70 9.12 -16.19
N SER A 104 -16.61 8.13 -16.15
CA SER A 104 -18.01 8.36 -16.45
C SER A 104 -18.60 9.44 -15.54
N SER A 105 -19.46 10.30 -16.10
CA SER A 105 -20.29 11.23 -15.33
C SER A 105 -21.36 10.54 -14.48
N LYS A 106 -21.47 9.20 -14.53
CA LYS A 106 -22.39 8.44 -13.67
C LYS A 106 -22.10 8.77 -12.20
N ARG A 107 -23.15 9.32 -11.56
CA ARG A 107 -23.19 9.95 -10.24
C ARG A 107 -22.77 8.99 -9.12
N PHE A 108 -21.47 8.85 -8.89
CA PHE A 108 -20.98 8.32 -7.63
C PHE A 108 -20.25 9.43 -6.88
N LEU A 109 -20.64 9.64 -5.63
CA LEU A 109 -20.08 10.65 -4.75
C LEU A 109 -18.67 10.22 -4.33
N GLN A 110 -17.67 10.79 -4.99
CA GLN A 110 -16.27 10.60 -4.62
C GLN A 110 -15.78 11.88 -3.93
N VAL A 111 -15.55 11.79 -2.62
CA VAL A 111 -15.08 12.91 -1.80
C VAL A 111 -13.78 12.58 -1.11
N THR A 112 -13.03 13.62 -0.77
CA THR A 112 -11.82 13.52 0.04
C THR A 112 -12.16 13.01 1.46
N PRO A 113 -11.55 11.92 1.94
CA PRO A 113 -11.83 11.36 3.27
C PRO A 113 -11.09 12.15 4.37
N ILE A 114 -11.49 13.41 4.60
CA ILE A 114 -10.84 14.26 5.61
C ILE A 114 -11.18 13.77 7.03
N VAL A 115 -12.43 13.39 7.27
CA VAL A 115 -12.95 12.90 8.57
C VAL A 115 -13.51 11.48 8.43
N PRO A 116 -13.60 10.70 9.52
CA PRO A 116 -14.06 9.30 9.46
C PRO A 116 -15.42 9.12 8.78
N GLY A 117 -16.40 9.99 9.07
CA GLY A 117 -17.76 9.88 8.54
C GLY A 117 -17.85 9.86 7.00
N MET A 118 -16.88 10.43 6.29
CA MET A 118 -16.81 10.39 4.82
C MET A 118 -16.58 8.98 4.27
N ALA A 119 -15.89 8.13 5.03
CA ALA A 119 -15.58 6.77 4.62
C ALA A 119 -16.80 5.85 4.62
N LEU A 120 -17.92 6.27 5.20
CA LEU A 120 -19.17 5.50 5.20
C LEU A 120 -19.86 5.46 3.83
N PHE A 121 -19.61 6.46 2.99
CA PHE A 121 -20.32 6.63 1.73
C PHE A 121 -19.41 6.93 0.52
N SER A 122 -18.10 7.00 0.73
CA SER A 122 -17.14 7.31 -0.33
C SER A 122 -15.82 6.52 -0.25
N GLY A 123 -15.03 6.60 -1.34
CA GLY A 123 -13.69 6.03 -1.40
C GLY A 123 -13.64 4.50 -1.43
N SER A 124 -14.52 3.84 -2.19
CA SER A 124 -14.42 2.41 -2.48
C SER A 124 -13.56 2.13 -3.72
N ALA A 125 -12.94 0.94 -3.79
CA ALA A 125 -12.16 0.51 -4.95
C ALA A 125 -13.04 0.22 -6.17
N ARG A 126 -14.27 -0.28 -5.95
CA ARG A 126 -15.27 -0.56 -6.99
C ARG A 126 -16.58 0.16 -6.75
N LEU A 127 -17.30 0.43 -7.83
CA LEU A 127 -18.65 1.01 -7.80
C LEU A 127 -19.76 -0.05 -7.61
N SER A 128 -19.41 -1.34 -7.64
CA SER A 128 -20.33 -2.45 -7.44
C SER A 128 -19.59 -3.75 -7.11
N GLY A 129 -20.31 -4.70 -6.50
CA GLY A 129 -19.81 -6.02 -6.14
C GLY A 129 -18.89 -6.02 -4.93
N ASN A 130 -18.20 -7.14 -4.71
CA ASN A 130 -17.23 -7.27 -3.63
C ASN A 130 -15.99 -6.43 -3.96
N SER A 131 -15.86 -5.30 -3.27
CA SER A 131 -14.73 -4.39 -3.39
C SER A 131 -13.57 -4.86 -2.52
N TRP A 132 -12.35 -4.61 -2.99
CA TRP A 132 -11.14 -4.89 -2.23
C TRP A 132 -11.07 -4.03 -0.96
N VAL A 133 -10.72 -4.65 0.19
CA VAL A 133 -10.51 -3.99 1.48
C VAL A 133 -9.07 -3.52 1.59
N ALA A 134 -8.77 -2.34 1.06
CA ALA A 134 -7.40 -1.83 1.03
C ALA A 134 -6.85 -1.50 2.43
N GLY A 135 -7.70 -1.17 3.40
CA GLY A 135 -7.33 -0.94 4.80
C GLY A 135 -6.70 -2.16 5.46
N SER A 136 -7.09 -3.38 5.04
CA SER A 136 -6.48 -4.63 5.52
C SER A 136 -5.01 -4.75 5.11
N LEU A 137 -4.59 -4.18 3.97
CA LEU A 137 -3.18 -4.12 3.58
C LEU A 137 -2.38 -3.25 4.55
N ILE A 138 -2.93 -2.09 4.94
CA ILE A 138 -2.28 -1.19 5.89
C ILE A 138 -2.16 -1.84 7.27
N ARG A 139 -3.24 -2.47 7.75
CA ARG A 139 -3.24 -3.24 9.00
C ARG A 139 -2.17 -4.33 8.96
N ARG A 140 -2.11 -5.12 7.89
CA ARG A 140 -1.09 -6.17 7.72
C ARG A 140 0.34 -5.63 7.71
N MET A 141 0.57 -4.47 7.09
CA MET A 141 1.87 -3.80 7.14
C MET A 141 2.24 -3.34 8.55
N VAL A 142 1.27 -2.88 9.35
CA VAL A 142 1.49 -2.56 10.76
C VAL A 142 1.87 -3.83 11.54
N CYS A 143 1.15 -4.94 11.34
CA CYS A 143 1.46 -6.22 11.98
C CYS A 143 2.87 -6.72 11.62
N LEU A 144 3.21 -6.74 10.31
CA LEU A 144 4.49 -7.24 9.82
C LEU A 144 5.66 -6.30 10.13
N GLY A 145 5.40 -4.99 10.20
CA GLY A 145 6.41 -3.97 10.48
C GLY A 145 6.74 -3.82 11.96
N SER A 146 5.88 -4.31 12.84
CA SER A 146 6.03 -4.22 14.29
C SER A 146 6.73 -5.46 14.86
N PRO A 147 7.49 -5.31 15.96
CA PRO A 147 8.23 -6.43 16.55
C PRO A 147 7.35 -7.42 17.31
N SER A 148 6.15 -7.01 17.75
CA SER A 148 5.23 -7.83 18.54
C SER A 148 3.78 -7.39 18.33
N LEU A 149 2.81 -8.22 18.71
CA LEU A 149 1.39 -7.87 18.70
C LEU A 149 1.10 -6.63 19.55
N GLU A 150 1.71 -6.54 20.74
CA GLU A 150 1.55 -5.38 21.62
C GLU A 150 2.02 -4.08 20.93
N SER A 151 3.17 -4.14 20.25
CA SER A 151 3.71 -3.00 19.52
C SER A 151 2.82 -2.61 18.33
N ALA A 152 2.33 -3.60 17.57
CA ALA A 152 1.40 -3.39 16.48
C ALA A 152 0.10 -2.75 16.97
N GLN A 153 -0.47 -3.30 18.04
CA GLN A 153 -1.71 -2.82 18.66
C GLN A 153 -1.56 -1.39 19.21
N LYS A 154 -0.40 -1.08 19.81
CA LYS A 154 -0.08 0.27 20.28
C LYS A 154 -0.01 1.28 19.13
N LEU A 155 0.69 0.94 18.04
CA LEU A 155 0.77 1.79 16.86
C LEU A 155 -0.60 1.95 16.19
N TRP A 156 -1.36 0.87 16.07
CA TRP A 156 -2.72 0.88 15.52
C TRP A 156 -3.66 1.76 16.35
N LYS A 157 -3.62 1.64 17.69
CA LYS A 157 -4.41 2.51 18.58
C LYS A 157 -3.99 3.98 18.50
N LYS A 158 -2.69 4.27 18.41
CA LYS A 158 -2.20 5.65 18.16
C LYS A 158 -2.75 6.21 16.84
N LEU A 159 -2.76 5.40 15.78
CA LEU A 159 -3.31 5.79 14.49
C LEU A 159 -4.81 6.07 14.57
N PHE A 160 -5.57 5.21 15.26
CA PHE A 160 -7.01 5.42 15.49
C PHE A 160 -7.29 6.76 16.17
N ILE A 161 -6.54 7.08 17.23
CA ILE A 161 -6.67 8.35 17.96
C ILE A 161 -6.32 9.52 17.05
N ALA A 162 -5.25 9.41 16.25
CA ALA A 162 -4.85 10.44 15.30
C ALA A 162 -5.87 10.65 14.17
N LEU A 163 -6.52 9.57 13.71
CA LEU A 163 -7.60 9.60 12.72
C LEU A 163 -8.94 10.04 13.32
N SER A 164 -9.13 9.98 14.62
CA SER A 164 -10.31 10.53 15.27
C SER A 164 -10.29 12.06 15.16
N VAL A 165 -11.46 12.69 15.13
CA VAL A 165 -11.62 14.14 15.22
C VAL A 165 -11.81 14.48 16.70
N ASN A 166 -11.01 15.41 17.22
CA ASN A 166 -11.12 15.87 18.60
C ASN A 166 -10.99 17.40 18.69
N GLU A 167 -11.03 17.94 19.91
CA GLU A 167 -11.00 19.38 20.17
C GLU A 167 -9.73 20.09 19.65
N ASN A 168 -8.62 19.35 19.50
CA ASN A 168 -7.36 19.87 18.98
C ASN A 168 -7.31 19.89 17.44
N ASP A 169 -8.25 19.26 16.75
CA ASP A 169 -8.38 19.39 15.30
C ASP A 169 -8.94 20.79 14.94
N ASP A 170 -8.58 21.27 13.74
CA ASP A 170 -9.03 22.56 13.25
C ASP A 170 -10.57 22.66 13.16
N VAL A 171 -11.08 23.89 13.19
CA VAL A 171 -12.53 24.17 13.23
C VAL A 171 -13.26 23.54 12.05
N PHE A 172 -12.63 23.52 10.87
CA PHE A 172 -13.24 22.93 9.68
C PHE A 172 -13.39 21.41 9.83
N ALA A 173 -12.37 20.71 10.32
CA ALA A 173 -12.45 19.28 10.61
C ALA A 173 -13.54 18.94 11.63
N ARG A 174 -13.63 19.69 12.74
CA ARG A 174 -14.64 19.47 13.78
C ARG A 174 -16.05 19.70 13.28
N TRP A 175 -16.26 20.81 12.56
CA TRP A 175 -17.54 21.08 11.92
C TRP A 175 -17.89 19.99 10.90
N LEU A 176 -16.93 19.56 10.09
CA LEU A 176 -17.18 18.58 9.03
C LEU A 176 -17.55 17.21 9.61
N ASP A 177 -16.94 16.80 10.71
CA ASP A 177 -17.26 15.57 11.42
C ASP A 177 -18.70 15.60 11.95
N GLN A 178 -19.05 16.66 12.69
CA GLN A 178 -20.41 16.89 13.17
C GLN A 178 -21.43 16.87 12.03
N GLU A 179 -21.16 17.64 10.96
CA GLU A 179 -22.04 17.74 9.81
C GLU A 179 -22.24 16.35 9.19
N THR A 180 -21.17 15.59 8.93
CA THR A 180 -21.31 14.24 8.38
C THR A 180 -22.11 13.30 9.26
N SER A 181 -21.96 13.37 10.57
CA SER A 181 -22.72 12.53 11.51
C SER A 181 -24.22 12.78 11.41
N SER A 182 -24.65 14.03 11.21
CA SER A 182 -26.07 14.36 11.03
C SER A 182 -26.66 13.83 9.73
N TRP A 183 -25.84 13.65 8.69
CA TRP A 183 -26.26 13.08 7.40
C TRP A 183 -26.15 11.55 7.36
N ASN A 184 -25.35 10.95 8.24
CA ASN A 184 -25.11 9.50 8.31
C ASN A 184 -25.94 8.85 9.42
N LEU A 185 -27.17 8.44 9.10
CA LEU A 185 -28.08 7.74 10.05
C LEU A 185 -27.79 6.23 10.15
N GLY A 186 -26.62 5.77 9.73
CA GLY A 186 -26.24 4.35 9.78
C GLY A 186 -26.04 3.85 11.22
N PRO A 187 -26.16 2.53 11.46
CA PRO A 187 -25.92 1.95 12.79
C PRO A 187 -24.43 1.91 13.16
N ASP A 188 -23.53 2.13 12.20
CA ASP A 188 -22.10 2.00 12.39
C ASP A 188 -21.55 3.19 13.21
N SER A 189 -21.05 2.89 14.40
CA SER A 189 -20.38 3.85 15.25
C SER A 189 -18.88 3.83 15.01
N TRP A 190 -18.24 5.00 15.14
CA TRP A 190 -16.78 5.12 15.10
C TRP A 190 -16.20 4.54 16.39
N ASP A 191 -15.72 3.30 16.34
CA ASP A 191 -15.14 2.59 17.47
C ASP A 191 -13.92 1.77 17.07
N PHE A 192 -12.94 1.69 17.97
CA PHE A 192 -11.64 1.12 17.69
C PHE A 192 -11.75 -0.38 17.36
N SER A 193 -11.37 -0.74 16.14
CA SER A 193 -11.25 -2.13 15.71
C SER A 193 -9.83 -2.66 16.00
N PRO A 194 -9.64 -3.54 17.01
CA PRO A 194 -8.34 -4.05 17.38
C PRO A 194 -7.77 -5.01 16.32
N ILE A 195 -6.44 -5.17 16.32
CA ILE A 195 -5.77 -6.26 15.60
C ILE A 195 -6.02 -7.55 16.39
N THR A 196 -6.45 -8.59 15.70
CA THR A 196 -6.68 -9.91 16.32
C THR A 196 -5.43 -10.80 16.22
N GLU A 197 -5.32 -11.80 17.10
CA GLU A 197 -4.15 -12.69 17.13
C GLU A 197 -3.94 -13.48 15.83
N ASP A 198 -5.03 -13.82 15.13
CA ASP A 198 -5.03 -14.51 13.84
C ASP A 198 -4.54 -13.63 12.68
N GLU A 199 -4.57 -12.30 12.82
CA GLU A 199 -4.01 -11.37 11.85
C GLU A 199 -2.50 -11.15 12.03
N MET A 200 -1.95 -11.55 13.17
CA MET A 200 -0.52 -11.47 13.40
C MET A 200 0.21 -12.53 12.59
N VAL A 201 1.26 -12.09 11.91
CA VAL A 201 2.24 -13.02 11.37
C VAL A 201 3.02 -13.57 12.56
N PRO A 202 3.12 -14.89 12.75
CA PRO A 202 3.87 -15.48 13.85
C PRO A 202 5.27 -14.86 13.92
N GLU A 203 5.78 -14.64 15.13
CA GLU A 203 7.18 -14.26 15.32
C GLU A 203 8.05 -15.35 14.69
N THR A 204 8.73 -14.97 13.61
CA THR A 204 9.65 -15.88 12.90
C THR A 204 11.04 -15.26 12.97
N PRO A 205 12.09 -16.06 13.23
CA PRO A 205 13.48 -15.57 13.20
C PRO A 205 13.81 -14.85 11.90
N ASP A 206 13.16 -15.24 10.80
CA ASP A 206 13.31 -14.64 9.48
C ASP A 206 13.01 -13.16 9.47
N ILE A 207 11.88 -12.74 10.05
CA ILE A 207 11.44 -11.34 9.97
C ILE A 207 12.43 -10.44 10.70
N HIS A 208 12.90 -10.80 11.90
CA HIS A 208 13.84 -9.97 12.66
C HIS A 208 15.19 -9.77 11.95
N GLY A 209 15.65 -10.79 11.21
CA GLY A 209 16.93 -10.76 10.51
C GLY A 209 16.94 -10.04 9.15
N LEU A 210 15.79 -9.60 8.63
CA LEU A 210 15.74 -8.98 7.30
C LEU A 210 16.33 -7.56 7.31
N ALA A 211 17.31 -7.28 6.44
CA ALA A 211 17.80 -5.92 6.23
C ALA A 211 16.76 -5.03 5.54
N PHE A 212 16.00 -5.59 4.58
CA PHE A 212 15.00 -4.86 3.81
C PHE A 212 13.59 -5.42 4.03
N LEU A 213 12.74 -4.61 4.65
CA LEU A 213 11.33 -4.89 4.86
C LEU A 213 10.52 -3.58 4.80
N PRO A 214 9.81 -3.28 3.70
CA PRO A 214 9.07 -2.02 3.56
C PRO A 214 8.04 -1.78 4.66
N ALA A 215 7.40 -2.85 5.15
CA ALA A 215 6.43 -2.78 6.24
C ALA A 215 7.05 -2.24 7.54
N ARG A 216 8.31 -2.61 7.86
CA ARG A 216 9.03 -2.11 9.04
C ARG A 216 9.36 -0.64 8.91
N ARG A 217 9.79 -0.21 7.71
CA ARG A 217 10.02 1.22 7.45
C ARG A 217 8.70 1.99 7.58
N PHE A 218 7.64 1.50 6.94
CA PHE A 218 6.30 2.08 7.01
C PHE A 218 5.78 2.23 8.45
N ALA A 219 5.94 1.23 9.31
CA ALA A 219 5.49 1.33 10.70
C ALA A 219 6.19 2.46 11.47
N LYS A 220 7.49 2.68 11.23
CA LYS A 220 8.26 3.79 11.83
C LYS A 220 7.82 5.15 11.28
N ASP A 221 7.61 5.22 9.98
CA ASP A 221 7.23 6.46 9.30
C ASP A 221 5.79 6.86 9.66
N LEU A 222 4.91 5.87 9.83
CA LEU A 222 3.54 6.06 10.32
C LEU A 222 3.53 6.69 11.71
N ASP A 223 4.31 6.17 12.67
CA ASP A 223 4.42 6.79 14.00
C ASP A 223 4.97 8.21 13.91
N SER A 224 5.94 8.45 13.03
CA SER A 224 6.52 9.78 12.81
C SER A 224 5.50 10.78 12.25
N ILE A 225 4.67 10.36 11.29
CA ILE A 225 3.59 11.19 10.74
C ILE A 225 2.47 11.43 11.75
N ILE A 226 2.11 10.43 12.56
CA ILE A 226 1.13 10.61 13.64
C ILE A 226 1.56 11.74 14.58
N GLN A 227 2.83 11.75 14.97
CA GLN A 227 3.37 12.76 15.87
C GLN A 227 3.40 14.18 15.27
N ALA A 228 3.46 14.30 13.94
CA ALA A 228 3.40 15.60 13.27
C ALA A 228 2.00 16.24 13.23
N LYS A 229 0.93 15.50 13.56
CA LYS A 229 -0.47 15.95 13.43
C LYS A 229 -0.70 17.33 14.05
N GLY A 230 -0.21 17.56 15.27
CA GLY A 230 -0.43 18.81 16.01
C GLY A 230 0.23 20.05 15.41
N SER A 231 1.08 19.92 14.39
CA SER A 231 1.80 21.05 13.77
C SER A 231 1.09 21.65 12.57
N MET A 232 -0.08 21.13 12.16
CA MET A 232 -0.74 21.52 10.92
C MET A 232 -2.25 21.26 10.95
N THR A 233 -2.95 21.75 9.92
CA THR A 233 -4.39 21.44 9.74
C THR A 233 -4.58 19.97 9.39
N ARG A 234 -5.77 19.44 9.65
CA ARG A 234 -6.13 18.06 9.35
C ARG A 234 -5.98 17.72 7.86
N ARG A 235 -6.29 18.66 6.96
CA ARG A 235 -6.12 18.44 5.51
C ARG A 235 -4.65 18.30 5.12
N GLN A 236 -3.77 19.11 5.70
CA GLN A 236 -2.33 19.01 5.48
C GLN A 236 -1.79 17.69 6.02
N TRP A 237 -2.17 17.34 7.26
CA TRP A 237 -1.73 16.09 7.90
C TRP A 237 -2.21 14.85 7.13
N THR A 238 -3.48 14.79 6.74
CA THR A 238 -4.02 13.67 5.94
C THR A 238 -3.30 13.54 4.62
N SER A 239 -2.85 14.64 4.00
CA SER A 239 -2.08 14.60 2.75
C SER A 239 -0.67 14.03 2.94
N LEU A 240 -0.02 14.29 4.08
CA LEU A 240 1.26 13.63 4.45
C LEU A 240 1.06 12.13 4.71
N LEU A 241 -0.01 11.78 5.45
CA LEU A 241 -0.39 10.39 5.71
C LEU A 241 -0.66 9.65 4.40
N GLU A 242 -1.41 10.25 3.47
CA GLU A 242 -1.63 9.68 2.15
C GLU A 242 -0.30 9.40 1.42
N ALA A 243 0.66 10.32 1.44
CA ALA A 243 1.94 10.12 0.77
C ALA A 243 2.71 8.88 1.28
N ILE A 244 2.77 8.67 2.60
CA ILE A 244 3.42 7.48 3.17
C ILE A 244 2.62 6.20 2.93
N LEU A 245 1.27 6.27 2.95
CA LEU A 245 0.41 5.13 2.60
C LEU A 245 0.65 4.68 1.16
N ARG A 246 0.77 5.63 0.22
CA ARG A 246 1.02 5.33 -1.20
C ARG A 246 2.33 4.59 -1.41
N LEU A 247 3.43 5.16 -0.89
CA LEU A 247 4.77 4.59 -1.05
C LEU A 247 4.87 3.24 -0.34
N GLY A 248 4.46 3.19 0.94
CA GLY A 248 4.50 1.97 1.73
C GLY A 248 3.72 0.82 1.12
N ALA A 249 2.47 1.06 0.74
CA ALA A 249 1.60 0.01 0.18
C ALA A 249 2.15 -0.53 -1.14
N ALA A 250 2.58 0.34 -2.06
CA ALA A 250 3.14 -0.09 -3.34
C ALA A 250 4.48 -0.84 -3.16
N SER A 251 5.40 -0.30 -2.36
CA SER A 251 6.69 -0.93 -2.09
C SER A 251 6.54 -2.28 -1.42
N HIS A 252 5.59 -2.42 -0.49
CA HIS A 252 5.31 -3.70 0.15
C HIS A 252 4.77 -4.74 -0.84
N VAL A 253 3.84 -4.35 -1.71
CA VAL A 253 3.30 -5.25 -2.76
C VAL A 253 4.37 -5.65 -3.77
N ILE A 254 5.24 -4.73 -4.18
CA ILE A 254 6.36 -5.03 -5.10
C ILE A 254 7.38 -5.95 -4.42
N TRP A 255 7.68 -5.73 -3.14
CA TRP A 255 8.54 -6.61 -2.37
C TRP A 255 7.97 -8.03 -2.27
N LEU A 256 6.66 -8.17 -1.98
CA LEU A 256 6.00 -9.48 -2.01
C LEU A 256 6.15 -10.14 -3.39
N CYS A 257 6.00 -9.39 -4.48
CA CYS A 257 6.21 -9.93 -5.82
C CYS A 257 7.62 -10.51 -6.01
N ASP A 258 8.65 -9.78 -5.55
CA ASP A 258 10.06 -10.22 -5.63
C ASP A 258 10.33 -11.46 -4.76
N VAL A 259 9.80 -11.49 -3.54
CA VAL A 259 9.94 -12.62 -2.61
C VAL A 259 9.32 -13.90 -3.19
N HIS A 260 8.15 -13.83 -3.84
CA HIS A 260 7.58 -14.99 -4.51
C HIS A 260 8.40 -15.45 -5.70
N ALA A 261 8.89 -14.51 -6.52
CA ALA A 261 9.74 -14.84 -7.66
C ALA A 261 10.99 -15.61 -7.21
N ARG A 262 11.66 -15.14 -6.15
CA ARG A 262 12.83 -15.79 -5.56
C ARG A 262 12.50 -17.14 -4.93
N THR A 263 11.37 -17.22 -4.22
CA THR A 263 10.86 -18.49 -3.68
C THR A 263 10.67 -19.51 -4.80
N TRP A 264 10.01 -19.12 -5.89
CA TRP A 264 9.81 -19.99 -7.03
C TRP A 264 11.11 -20.39 -7.72
N SER A 265 12.09 -19.48 -7.84
CA SER A 265 13.43 -19.84 -8.35
C SER A 265 14.06 -20.97 -7.54
N CYS A 266 13.96 -20.94 -6.20
CA CYS A 266 14.47 -22.00 -5.34
C CYS A 266 13.74 -23.34 -5.56
N LEU A 267 12.40 -23.30 -5.62
CA LEU A 267 11.57 -24.50 -5.79
C LEU A 267 11.71 -25.11 -7.18
N SER A 268 11.78 -24.28 -8.22
CA SER A 268 12.02 -24.70 -9.59
C SER A 268 13.42 -25.30 -9.77
N ALA A 269 14.43 -24.77 -9.07
CA ALA A 269 15.77 -25.36 -9.05
C ALA A 269 15.76 -26.74 -8.37
N ALA A 270 15.05 -26.89 -7.24
CA ALA A 270 14.87 -28.18 -6.58
C ALA A 270 14.16 -29.21 -7.48
N LEU A 271 13.11 -28.79 -8.20
CA LEU A 271 12.39 -29.63 -9.15
C LEU A 271 13.29 -30.08 -10.32
N GLY A 272 14.10 -29.15 -10.85
CA GLY A 272 15.03 -29.41 -11.95
C GLY A 272 16.30 -30.18 -11.57
N GLY A 273 16.53 -30.48 -10.28
CA GLY A 273 17.73 -31.16 -9.80
C GLY A 273 18.96 -30.27 -9.69
N SER A 274 18.78 -28.95 -9.79
CA SER A 274 19.82 -27.95 -9.62
C SER A 274 20.05 -27.61 -8.15
N THR A 275 21.14 -26.90 -7.88
CA THR A 275 21.44 -26.37 -6.55
C THR A 275 20.29 -25.49 -6.06
N SER A 276 19.74 -25.84 -4.90
CA SER A 276 18.67 -25.12 -4.21
C SER A 276 19.04 -25.02 -2.72
N PRO A 277 18.45 -24.10 -1.96
CA PRO A 277 18.72 -23.98 -0.53
C PRO A 277 18.48 -25.30 0.21
N SER A 278 19.43 -25.68 1.07
CA SER A 278 19.40 -26.87 1.90
C SER A 278 19.27 -26.56 3.40
N SER A 279 19.56 -25.32 3.79
CA SER A 279 19.42 -24.81 5.15
C SER A 279 18.50 -23.60 5.23
N GLU A 280 18.05 -23.28 6.44
CA GLU A 280 17.26 -22.09 6.74
C GLU A 280 17.99 -20.79 6.34
N GLU A 281 19.29 -20.70 6.62
CA GLU A 281 20.10 -19.51 6.32
C GLU A 281 20.29 -19.30 4.81
N GLU A 282 20.55 -20.38 4.07
CA GLU A 282 20.62 -20.34 2.60
C GLU A 282 19.29 -19.90 1.99
N ALA A 283 18.18 -20.43 2.51
CA ALA A 283 16.84 -20.08 2.05
C ALA A 283 16.53 -18.60 2.33
N ARG A 284 16.86 -18.12 3.53
CA ARG A 284 16.68 -16.71 3.90
C ARG A 284 17.42 -15.77 2.95
N HIS A 285 18.69 -16.03 2.68
CA HIS A 285 19.50 -15.23 1.76
C HIS A 285 19.01 -15.28 0.31
N ALA A 286 18.51 -16.44 -0.15
CA ALA A 286 17.99 -16.58 -1.51
C ALA A 286 16.64 -15.86 -1.70
N ILE A 287 15.76 -15.96 -0.71
CA ILE A 287 14.36 -15.49 -0.77
C ILE A 287 14.25 -13.99 -0.49
N PHE A 288 14.96 -13.48 0.50
CA PHE A 288 14.81 -12.10 0.94
C PHE A 288 15.93 -11.21 0.38
N PRO A 289 15.60 -10.20 -0.45
CA PRO A 289 16.60 -9.30 -0.98
C PRO A 289 17.18 -8.41 0.13
N GLN A 290 18.51 -8.19 0.10
CA GLN A 290 19.18 -7.33 1.09
C GLN A 290 19.05 -5.84 0.77
N ALA A 291 19.19 -5.45 -0.50
CA ALA A 291 19.12 -4.07 -0.96
C ALA A 291 18.46 -3.99 -2.36
N PRO A 292 17.17 -4.31 -2.49
CA PRO A 292 16.51 -4.28 -3.78
C PRO A 292 16.31 -2.86 -4.29
N GLN A 293 16.44 -2.67 -5.60
CA GLN A 293 16.12 -1.44 -6.30
C GLN A 293 14.96 -1.71 -7.25
N TYR A 294 13.75 -1.36 -6.83
CA TYR A 294 12.53 -1.58 -7.61
C TYR A 294 12.22 -0.40 -8.54
N MET A 295 12.64 0.78 -8.15
CA MET A 295 12.42 2.04 -8.83
C MET A 295 13.69 2.88 -8.75
N ALA A 296 13.94 3.71 -9.76
CA ALA A 296 15.04 4.67 -9.75
C ALA A 296 14.47 6.08 -9.92
N TYR A 297 14.89 7.02 -9.06
CA TYR A 297 14.45 8.41 -9.14
C TYR A 297 14.77 9.02 -10.52
N GLY A 298 13.82 9.73 -11.12
CA GLY A 298 13.90 10.23 -12.49
C GLY A 298 13.73 9.16 -13.59
N GLY A 299 13.84 7.87 -13.24
CA GLY A 299 13.71 6.74 -14.14
C GLY A 299 12.25 6.35 -14.43
N LYS A 300 12.03 5.59 -15.50
CA LYS A 300 10.72 5.02 -15.84
C LYS A 300 10.37 3.90 -14.84
N ALA A 301 9.22 4.01 -14.17
CA ALA A 301 8.86 3.06 -13.10
C ALA A 301 8.03 1.86 -13.58
N LEU A 302 7.03 2.11 -14.43
CA LEU A 302 5.97 1.11 -14.69
C LEU A 302 6.46 -0.16 -15.38
N GLN A 303 7.52 -0.09 -16.19
CA GLN A 303 8.04 -1.28 -16.86
C GLN A 303 8.73 -2.22 -15.86
N GLY A 304 9.59 -1.71 -14.97
CA GLY A 304 10.23 -2.52 -13.94
C GLY A 304 9.21 -3.13 -12.97
N ILE A 305 8.18 -2.37 -12.59
CA ILE A 305 7.06 -2.86 -11.77
C ILE A 305 6.30 -3.98 -12.49
N LYS A 306 6.01 -3.81 -13.78
CA LYS A 306 5.35 -4.83 -14.60
C LYS A 306 6.13 -6.13 -14.64
N ASP A 307 7.46 -6.05 -14.78
CA ASP A 307 8.32 -7.23 -14.81
C ASP A 307 8.30 -7.98 -13.47
N LYS A 308 8.25 -7.26 -12.34
CA LYS A 308 8.07 -7.85 -11.00
C LYS A 308 6.70 -8.51 -10.82
N ILE A 309 5.62 -7.87 -11.29
CA ILE A 309 4.28 -8.47 -11.24
C ILE A 309 4.19 -9.72 -12.12
N SER A 310 4.75 -9.66 -13.33
CA SER A 310 4.78 -10.81 -14.27
C SER A 310 5.51 -12.01 -13.66
N THR A 311 6.69 -11.78 -13.08
CA THR A 311 7.48 -12.83 -12.41
C THR A 311 6.77 -13.38 -11.17
N TYR A 312 6.08 -12.53 -10.40
CA TYR A 312 5.19 -12.98 -9.32
C TYR A 312 4.07 -13.89 -9.80
N LEU A 313 3.38 -13.54 -10.90
CA LEU A 313 2.29 -14.36 -11.43
C LEU A 313 2.80 -15.73 -11.89
N ASN A 314 3.98 -15.77 -12.53
CA ASN A 314 4.65 -17.00 -12.90
C ASN A 314 4.99 -17.84 -11.64
N ALA A 315 5.55 -17.21 -10.62
CA ALA A 315 5.84 -17.86 -9.35
C ALA A 315 4.58 -18.43 -8.69
N ARG A 316 3.49 -17.67 -8.64
CA ARG A 316 2.22 -18.12 -8.08
C ARG A 316 1.68 -19.35 -8.82
N LEU A 317 1.70 -19.36 -10.16
CA LEU A 317 1.29 -20.52 -10.95
C LEU A 317 2.16 -21.73 -10.62
N GLY A 318 3.48 -21.57 -10.67
CA GLY A 318 4.44 -22.64 -10.42
C GLY A 318 4.30 -23.24 -9.03
N ILE A 319 4.26 -22.40 -7.99
CA ILE A 319 4.14 -22.86 -6.60
C ILE A 319 2.83 -23.64 -6.40
N ASN A 320 1.71 -23.13 -6.92
CA ASN A 320 0.43 -23.80 -6.76
C ASN A 320 0.36 -25.13 -7.53
N ALA A 321 0.84 -25.15 -8.79
CA ALA A 321 0.91 -26.37 -9.58
C ALA A 321 1.77 -27.44 -8.87
N LEU A 322 2.92 -27.04 -8.33
CA LEU A 322 3.82 -27.92 -7.60
C LEU A 322 3.17 -28.50 -6.33
N LEU A 323 2.49 -27.67 -5.53
CA LEU A 323 1.79 -28.15 -4.33
C LEU A 323 0.69 -29.15 -4.68
N TRP A 324 -0.11 -28.87 -5.72
CA TRP A 324 -1.13 -29.81 -6.19
C TRP A 324 -0.52 -31.11 -6.78
N SER A 325 0.64 -31.02 -7.44
CA SER A 325 1.37 -32.22 -7.89
C SER A 325 1.85 -33.07 -6.73
N LEU A 326 2.33 -32.47 -5.64
CA LEU A 326 2.73 -33.18 -4.42
C LEU A 326 1.54 -33.91 -3.78
N ASP A 327 0.37 -33.27 -3.73
CA ASP A 327 -0.87 -33.91 -3.28
C ASP A 327 -1.26 -35.09 -4.18
N GLN A 328 -1.13 -34.94 -5.50
CA GLN A 328 -1.50 -35.98 -6.46
C GLN A 328 -0.61 -37.23 -6.38
N ILE A 329 0.66 -37.09 -6.01
CA ILE A 329 1.55 -38.23 -5.77
C ILE A 329 1.47 -38.77 -4.33
N GLU A 330 0.45 -38.34 -3.57
CA GLU A 330 0.21 -38.71 -2.18
C GLU A 330 1.38 -38.37 -1.25
N ALA A 331 2.11 -37.29 -1.55
CA ALA A 331 3.21 -36.77 -0.75
C ALA A 331 3.03 -35.28 -0.41
N PRO A 332 1.90 -34.89 0.21
CA PRO A 332 1.63 -33.49 0.55
C PRO A 332 2.72 -32.93 1.48
N TYR A 333 3.15 -31.69 1.25
CA TYR A 333 4.09 -31.03 2.14
C TYR A 333 3.38 -30.55 3.41
N THR A 334 3.83 -31.01 4.58
CA THR A 334 3.19 -30.72 5.87
C THR A 334 3.75 -29.48 6.57
N GLY A 335 4.94 -29.01 6.19
CA GLY A 335 5.57 -27.85 6.81
C GLY A 335 4.93 -26.50 6.44
N SER A 336 5.56 -25.42 6.87
CA SER A 336 5.11 -24.04 6.66
C SER A 336 5.71 -23.44 5.39
N LEU A 337 4.94 -22.59 4.68
CA LEU A 337 5.47 -21.76 3.59
C LEU A 337 5.71 -20.31 4.02
N ALA A 338 5.57 -20.03 5.32
CA ALA A 338 5.73 -18.69 5.89
C ALA A 338 7.15 -18.43 6.41
N THR A 339 8.01 -19.46 6.47
CA THR A 339 9.38 -19.37 7.02
C THR A 339 10.42 -19.89 6.03
N SER A 340 11.65 -19.37 6.11
CA SER A 340 12.81 -19.86 5.39
C SER A 340 13.12 -21.32 5.73
N ALA A 341 12.96 -21.73 6.99
CA ALA A 341 13.11 -23.13 7.39
C ALA A 341 12.10 -24.04 6.67
N GLY A 342 10.84 -23.61 6.60
CA GLY A 342 9.80 -24.33 5.88
C GLY A 342 10.03 -24.37 4.38
N LEU A 343 10.53 -23.28 3.78
CA LEU A 343 10.86 -23.24 2.36
C LEU A 343 12.09 -24.10 2.01
N ALA A 344 13.11 -24.14 2.88
CA ALA A 344 14.22 -25.09 2.75
C ALA A 344 13.72 -26.53 2.86
N GLY A 345 12.85 -26.81 3.83
CA GLY A 345 12.19 -28.10 3.99
C GLY A 345 11.38 -28.51 2.76
N LEU A 346 10.66 -27.59 2.13
CA LEU A 346 9.95 -27.85 0.88
C LEU A 346 10.93 -28.13 -0.28
N CYS A 347 12.04 -27.40 -0.39
CA CYS A 347 13.08 -27.71 -1.38
C CYS A 347 13.61 -29.15 -1.22
N GLN A 348 13.90 -29.56 0.01
CA GLN A 348 14.35 -30.91 0.31
C GLN A 348 13.26 -31.95 0.01
N HIS A 349 12.01 -31.67 0.36
CA HIS A 349 10.86 -32.53 0.05
C HIS A 349 10.71 -32.77 -1.45
N ILE A 350 10.85 -31.72 -2.26
CA ILE A 350 10.81 -31.83 -3.74
C ILE A 350 11.93 -32.74 -4.25
N ARG A 351 13.14 -32.64 -3.70
CA ARG A 351 14.27 -33.51 -4.10
C ARG A 351 13.99 -34.99 -3.77
N ILE A 352 13.45 -35.26 -2.59
CA ILE A 352 13.09 -36.64 -2.17
C ILE A 352 12.10 -37.26 -3.16
N TYR A 353 11.10 -36.48 -3.60
CA TYR A 353 10.04 -36.96 -4.49
C TYR A 353 10.26 -36.61 -5.97
N GLN A 354 11.47 -36.19 -6.36
CA GLN A 354 11.76 -35.66 -7.69
C GLN A 354 11.42 -36.66 -8.80
N ALA A 355 11.82 -37.93 -8.64
CA ALA A 355 11.53 -38.97 -9.64
C ALA A 355 10.02 -39.15 -9.86
N LYS A 356 9.21 -39.09 -8.79
CA LYS A 356 7.74 -39.17 -8.89
C LYS A 356 7.16 -37.92 -9.56
N LEU A 357 7.63 -36.73 -9.19
CA LEU A 357 7.20 -35.48 -9.81
C LEU A 357 7.54 -35.41 -11.31
N ASN A 358 8.69 -35.96 -11.69
CA ASN A 358 9.11 -36.12 -13.09
C ASN A 358 8.20 -37.13 -13.82
N SER A 359 7.88 -38.27 -13.20
CA SER A 359 6.95 -39.24 -13.80
C SER A 359 5.53 -38.68 -13.99
N LEU A 360 5.14 -37.68 -13.19
CA LEU A 360 3.87 -36.95 -13.33
C LEU A 360 3.96 -35.82 -14.38
N ASN A 361 5.12 -35.59 -15.02
CA ASN A 361 5.37 -34.47 -15.92
C ASN A 361 5.03 -33.11 -15.29
N THR A 362 5.40 -32.92 -14.01
CA THR A 362 5.08 -31.69 -13.27
C THR A 362 5.72 -30.45 -13.91
N ALA A 363 6.97 -30.56 -14.37
CA ALA A 363 7.68 -29.46 -15.03
C ALA A 363 7.01 -29.04 -16.35
N GLU A 364 6.63 -30.01 -17.19
CA GLU A 364 5.90 -29.79 -18.44
C GLU A 364 4.52 -29.17 -18.18
N THR A 365 3.78 -29.69 -17.18
CA THR A 365 2.51 -29.11 -16.74
C THR A 365 2.64 -27.63 -16.39
N ILE A 366 3.73 -27.22 -15.72
CA ILE A 366 3.97 -25.81 -15.38
C ILE A 366 4.27 -24.98 -16.63
N ILE A 367 5.00 -25.53 -17.61
CA ILE A 367 5.27 -24.86 -18.88
C ILE A 367 3.96 -24.64 -19.65
N ASP A 368 3.14 -25.68 -19.80
CA ASP A 368 1.84 -25.62 -20.47
C ASP A 368 0.93 -24.55 -19.84
N LEU A 369 0.87 -24.52 -18.51
CA LEU A 369 0.11 -23.50 -17.77
C LEU A 369 0.59 -22.08 -18.06
N ARG A 370 1.91 -21.88 -18.19
CA ARG A 370 2.47 -20.56 -18.51
C ARG A 370 2.10 -20.11 -19.92
N GLU A 371 2.10 -21.03 -20.88
CA GLU A 371 1.70 -20.75 -22.27
C GLU A 371 0.21 -20.41 -22.36
N GLN A 372 -0.63 -21.24 -21.73
CA GLN A 372 -2.08 -21.03 -21.63
C GLN A 372 -2.42 -19.68 -20.99
N GLU A 373 -1.72 -19.32 -19.92
CA GLU A 373 -1.99 -18.09 -19.15
C GLU A 373 -1.11 -16.89 -19.53
N SER A 374 -0.45 -16.93 -20.70
CA SER A 374 0.45 -15.90 -21.22
C SER A 374 -0.13 -14.47 -21.15
N ARG A 375 -1.43 -14.29 -21.44
CA ARG A 375 -2.10 -12.98 -21.35
C ARG A 375 -2.17 -12.44 -19.92
N ALA A 376 -2.39 -13.30 -18.93
CA ALA A 376 -2.40 -12.92 -17.52
C ALA A 376 -0.97 -12.59 -17.06
N LEU A 377 0.01 -13.41 -17.44
CA LEU A 377 1.44 -13.19 -17.14
C LEU A 377 1.96 -11.86 -17.73
N LEU A 378 1.53 -11.49 -18.93
CA LEU A 378 1.82 -10.19 -19.55
C LEU A 378 1.08 -9.00 -18.90
N CYS A 379 0.35 -9.24 -17.80
CA CYS A 379 -0.42 -8.25 -17.05
C CYS A 379 -1.51 -7.55 -17.89
N LYS A 380 -2.05 -8.22 -18.91
CA LYS A 380 -3.08 -7.65 -19.80
C LYS A 380 -4.51 -7.91 -19.31
N LYS A 381 -4.70 -8.82 -18.35
CA LYS A 381 -6.01 -9.17 -17.78
C LYS A 381 -5.87 -9.67 -16.34
N GLY A 382 -6.97 -9.68 -15.59
CA GLY A 382 -7.05 -10.28 -14.26
C GLY A 382 -6.09 -9.68 -13.25
N ILE A 383 -5.50 -10.53 -12.42
CA ILE A 383 -4.70 -10.14 -11.25
C ILE A 383 -3.50 -9.26 -11.63
N GLY A 384 -2.83 -9.56 -12.74
CA GLY A 384 -1.72 -8.73 -13.24
C GLY A 384 -2.15 -7.33 -13.64
N SER A 385 -3.31 -7.20 -14.29
CA SER A 385 -3.89 -5.89 -14.64
C SER A 385 -4.27 -5.12 -13.38
N ASN A 386 -4.87 -5.78 -12.39
CA ASN A 386 -5.27 -5.16 -11.12
C ASN A 386 -4.06 -4.63 -10.34
N LEU A 387 -2.98 -5.40 -10.25
CA LEU A 387 -1.73 -4.96 -9.61
C LEU A 387 -1.06 -3.79 -10.36
N MET A 388 -1.12 -3.79 -11.70
CA MET A 388 -0.63 -2.67 -12.50
C MET A 388 -1.47 -1.41 -12.31
N GLU A 389 -2.79 -1.55 -12.24
CA GLU A 389 -3.70 -0.44 -11.94
C GLU A 389 -3.46 0.10 -10.54
N PHE A 390 -3.38 -0.78 -9.53
CA PHE A 390 -3.05 -0.43 -8.15
C PHE A 390 -1.78 0.41 -8.09
N THR A 391 -0.65 -0.13 -8.55
CA THR A 391 0.66 0.55 -8.49
C THR A 391 0.67 1.87 -9.25
N ARG A 392 0.04 1.92 -10.44
CA ARG A 392 -0.07 3.15 -11.23
C ARG A 392 -0.90 4.23 -10.53
N HIS A 393 -2.05 3.88 -9.96
CA HIS A 393 -2.98 4.84 -9.39
C HIS A 393 -2.61 5.27 -7.97
N VAL A 394 -2.02 4.37 -7.19
CA VAL A 394 -1.59 4.67 -5.84
C VAL A 394 -0.35 5.58 -5.86
N LEU A 395 0.63 5.31 -6.73
CA LEU A 395 1.85 6.11 -6.82
C LEU A 395 1.71 7.31 -7.75
N GLY A 396 0.87 7.22 -8.78
CA GLY A 396 0.77 8.22 -9.83
C GLY A 396 0.00 9.47 -9.44
N GLN A 397 0.49 10.62 -9.89
CA GLN A 397 -0.23 11.89 -9.83
C GLN A 397 -1.58 11.79 -10.53
N ARG A 398 -2.65 12.13 -9.81
CA ARG A 398 -4.01 12.20 -10.37
C ARG A 398 -4.04 13.11 -11.60
N GLN A 399 -4.41 12.54 -12.75
CA GLN A 399 -4.61 13.30 -13.98
C GLN A 399 -6.04 13.83 -13.97
N THR A 400 -6.23 15.11 -13.66
CA THR A 400 -7.56 15.73 -13.54
C THR A 400 -8.11 16.12 -14.90
N ALA A 401 -9.42 15.98 -15.09
CA ALA A 401 -10.11 16.47 -16.29
C ALA A 401 -10.07 18.01 -16.38
N ALA A 402 -10.19 18.68 -15.24
CA ALA A 402 -10.09 20.14 -15.14
C ALA A 402 -8.63 20.58 -14.97
N PRO A 403 -8.08 21.44 -15.86
CA PRO A 403 -6.70 21.91 -15.76
C PRO A 403 -6.39 22.71 -14.48
N LEU A 404 -7.38 23.43 -13.95
CA LEU A 404 -7.25 24.22 -12.71
C LEU A 404 -6.96 23.34 -11.48
N LEU A 405 -7.34 22.07 -11.53
CA LEU A 405 -7.14 21.10 -10.45
C LEU A 405 -5.88 20.26 -10.63
N ARG A 406 -4.98 20.61 -11.57
CA ARG A 406 -3.71 19.89 -11.77
C ARG A 406 -2.85 19.85 -10.50
N GLY A 407 -2.96 20.90 -9.67
CA GLY A 407 -2.30 21.00 -8.38
C GLY A 407 -3.01 20.29 -7.22
N TYR A 408 -4.10 19.57 -7.47
CA TYR A 408 -4.85 18.88 -6.42
C TYR A 408 -4.04 17.78 -5.72
N ASP A 409 -3.36 16.95 -6.52
CA ASP A 409 -2.59 15.83 -6.00
C ASP A 409 -1.10 16.18 -5.90
N GLN A 410 -0.62 16.34 -4.66
CA GLN A 410 0.76 16.71 -4.33
C GLN A 410 1.52 15.60 -3.58
N GLY A 411 0.85 14.49 -3.25
CA GLY A 411 1.42 13.35 -2.52
C GLY A 411 1.94 12.24 -3.42
N TYR A 412 2.05 12.48 -4.73
CA TYR A 412 2.43 11.47 -5.71
C TYR A 412 3.92 11.08 -5.63
N ILE A 413 4.22 9.89 -6.13
CA ILE A 413 5.58 9.33 -6.27
C ILE A 413 5.94 9.14 -7.76
N LEU A 414 4.94 9.05 -8.64
CA LEU A 414 5.12 9.02 -10.10
C LEU A 414 4.41 10.21 -10.75
N ARG A 415 5.05 10.81 -11.76
CA ARG A 415 4.40 11.77 -12.67
C ARG A 415 4.66 11.41 -14.12
N LYS A 416 3.84 11.93 -15.03
CA LYS A 416 4.13 11.84 -16.46
C LYS A 416 5.29 12.76 -16.84
N ASN A 417 6.24 12.24 -17.61
CA ASN A 417 7.32 13.02 -18.19
C ASN A 417 6.85 13.69 -19.49
N GLY A 418 6.04 14.73 -19.35
CA GLY A 418 5.46 15.51 -20.45
C GLY A 418 3.93 15.60 -20.41
N SER A 419 3.37 16.43 -21.28
CA SER A 419 1.93 16.73 -21.36
C SER A 419 1.12 15.72 -22.16
N SER A 420 1.78 14.83 -22.91
CA SER A 420 1.09 13.84 -23.74
C SER A 420 0.43 12.75 -22.90
N SER A 421 -0.70 12.22 -23.38
CA SER A 421 -1.34 11.05 -22.78
C SER A 421 -0.42 9.82 -22.80
N SER A 422 0.47 9.71 -23.79
CA SER A 422 1.44 8.63 -23.97
C SER A 422 2.77 8.84 -23.23
N SER A 423 2.97 9.99 -22.58
CA SER A 423 4.21 10.27 -21.85
C SER A 423 4.46 9.21 -20.76
N PRO A 424 5.72 8.74 -20.63
CA PRO A 424 6.05 7.71 -19.66
C PRO A 424 5.91 8.23 -18.23
N TRP A 425 5.54 7.34 -17.31
CA TRP A 425 5.55 7.63 -15.88
C TRP A 425 6.96 7.46 -15.33
N ILE A 426 7.47 8.52 -14.73
CA ILE A 426 8.78 8.57 -14.08
C ILE A 426 8.63 8.72 -12.58
N VAL A 427 9.62 8.23 -11.84
CA VAL A 427 9.72 8.45 -10.39
C VAL A 427 10.06 9.90 -10.14
N SER A 428 9.18 10.62 -9.47
CA SER A 428 9.34 12.02 -9.08
C SER A 428 8.35 12.30 -7.98
N LEU A 429 8.83 12.88 -6.89
CA LEU A 429 8.03 13.11 -5.70
C LEU A 429 7.22 14.39 -5.87
N GLY A 430 5.98 14.38 -5.41
CA GLY A 430 5.21 15.60 -5.23
C GLY A 430 5.69 16.36 -3.98
N PRO A 431 5.46 17.69 -3.90
CA PRO A 431 5.86 18.52 -2.77
C PRO A 431 5.47 17.97 -1.39
N VAL A 432 4.26 17.42 -1.25
CA VAL A 432 3.78 16.84 0.01
C VAL A 432 4.48 15.51 0.30
N ALA A 433 4.77 14.70 -0.73
CA ALA A 433 5.56 13.49 -0.55
C ALA A 433 7.00 13.80 -0.12
N VAL A 434 7.62 14.86 -0.67
CA VAL A 434 8.94 15.32 -0.21
C VAL A 434 8.88 15.74 1.26
N LEU A 435 7.91 16.57 1.66
CA LEU A 435 7.74 16.97 3.06
C LEU A 435 7.59 15.77 4.01
N ALA A 436 6.72 14.82 3.65
CA ALA A 436 6.47 13.63 4.46
C ALA A 436 7.74 12.78 4.61
N LEU A 437 8.46 12.55 3.51
CA LEU A 437 9.64 11.68 3.51
C LEU A 437 10.86 12.35 4.15
N VAL A 438 11.03 13.67 4.04
CA VAL A 438 12.06 14.40 4.78
C VAL A 438 11.78 14.34 6.28
N HIS A 439 10.53 14.57 6.69
CA HIS A 439 10.12 14.40 8.10
C HIS A 439 10.46 13.01 8.62
N CYS A 440 10.07 11.96 7.88
CA CYS A 440 10.33 10.58 8.28
C CYS A 440 11.83 10.23 8.26
N ALA A 441 12.61 10.78 7.32
CA ALA A 441 14.05 10.56 7.23
C ALA A 441 14.83 11.15 8.41
N LEU A 442 14.31 12.25 8.99
CA LEU A 442 14.88 12.97 10.12
C LEU A 442 14.21 12.61 11.47
N ALA A 443 13.19 11.77 11.48
CA ALA A 443 12.50 11.39 12.72
C ALA A 443 13.46 10.78 13.74
N GLY A 444 13.36 11.24 14.99
CA GLY A 444 14.26 10.84 16.09
C GLY A 444 15.67 11.44 16.01
N MET A 445 15.94 12.35 15.06
CA MET A 445 17.22 13.05 14.96
C MET A 445 17.12 14.44 15.60
N GLY A 446 18.09 14.78 16.45
CA GLY A 446 18.16 16.08 17.13
C GLY A 446 18.57 17.27 16.25
N GLY A 447 18.46 17.20 14.92
CA GLY A 447 18.80 18.32 14.04
C GLY A 447 19.10 17.94 12.59
N PRO A 448 19.62 18.91 11.80
CA PRO A 448 19.92 18.73 10.38
C PRO A 448 20.85 17.55 10.09
N ARG A 449 20.71 16.93 8.91
CA ARG A 449 21.54 15.78 8.47
C ARG A 449 21.89 15.89 6.99
N SER A 450 22.94 15.21 6.54
CA SER A 450 23.27 15.15 5.11
C SER A 450 22.09 14.66 4.26
N VAL A 451 21.95 15.20 3.06
CA VAL A 451 20.91 14.80 2.09
C VAL A 451 20.94 13.32 1.74
N HIS A 452 22.09 12.65 1.90
CA HIS A 452 22.22 11.20 1.78
C HIS A 452 21.23 10.43 2.64
N ARG A 453 20.80 11.00 3.77
CA ARG A 453 19.83 10.36 4.65
C ARG A 453 18.47 10.16 3.98
N LEU A 454 18.03 11.11 3.15
CA LEU A 454 16.81 10.96 2.36
C LEU A 454 16.98 9.85 1.30
N GLY A 455 18.16 9.75 0.67
CA GLY A 455 18.50 8.66 -0.23
C GLY A 455 18.37 7.29 0.45
N GLN A 456 19.01 7.11 1.61
CA GLN A 456 18.90 5.88 2.42
C GLN A 456 17.45 5.58 2.83
N HIS A 457 16.68 6.61 3.14
CA HIS A 457 15.28 6.45 3.51
C HIS A 457 14.42 5.96 2.33
N LEU A 458 14.62 6.52 1.14
CA LEU A 458 13.99 6.09 -0.10
C LEU A 458 14.42 4.66 -0.51
N GLU A 459 15.70 4.33 -0.30
CA GLU A 459 16.22 2.98 -0.52
C GLU A 459 15.54 1.95 0.36
N ALA A 460 15.12 2.29 1.59
CA ALA A 460 14.34 1.40 2.45
C ALA A 460 12.92 1.07 1.92
N TYR A 461 12.46 1.80 0.89
CA TYR A 461 11.26 1.52 0.11
C TYR A 461 11.57 0.94 -1.29
N GLY A 462 12.84 0.69 -1.59
CA GLY A 462 13.30 0.18 -2.89
C GLY A 462 13.37 1.25 -3.98
N VAL A 463 13.42 2.53 -3.61
CA VAL A 463 13.63 3.66 -4.53
C VAL A 463 15.11 4.05 -4.49
N ALA A 464 15.84 3.72 -5.55
CA ALA A 464 17.23 4.13 -5.72
C ALA A 464 17.31 5.60 -6.10
N VAL A 465 18.23 6.33 -5.47
CA VAL A 465 18.54 7.72 -5.78
C VAL A 465 20.04 7.82 -6.01
N ASP A 466 20.45 8.41 -7.13
CA ASP A 466 21.87 8.70 -7.32
C ASP A 466 22.30 9.81 -6.36
N LYS A 467 23.09 9.42 -5.35
CA LYS A 467 23.59 10.30 -4.30
C LYS A 467 24.42 11.47 -4.83
N HIS A 468 25.07 11.32 -5.98
CA HIS A 468 25.87 12.38 -6.59
C HIS A 468 25.02 13.40 -7.34
N ASP A 469 23.76 13.08 -7.62
CA ASP A 469 22.86 13.87 -8.46
C ASP A 469 21.76 14.60 -7.66
N ILE A 470 21.53 14.25 -6.38
CA ILE A 470 20.47 14.87 -5.56
C ILE A 470 20.55 16.40 -5.59
N ALA A 471 21.75 16.97 -5.51
CA ALA A 471 21.93 18.42 -5.48
C ALA A 471 21.53 19.12 -6.79
N ARG A 472 21.58 18.40 -7.92
CA ARG A 472 21.42 18.95 -9.28
C ARG A 472 20.13 18.55 -9.96
N ASN A 473 19.48 17.48 -9.50
CA ASN A 473 18.25 16.99 -10.09
C ASN A 473 16.98 17.67 -9.53
N ASP A 474 15.83 17.25 -10.05
CA ASP A 474 14.49 17.74 -9.68
C ASP A 474 14.20 17.60 -8.18
N LEU A 475 14.75 16.58 -7.49
CA LEU A 475 14.61 16.41 -6.05
C LEU A 475 15.31 17.54 -5.29
N GLY A 476 16.56 17.85 -5.65
CA GLY A 476 17.31 18.97 -5.07
C GLY A 476 16.62 20.31 -5.28
N HIS A 477 16.05 20.53 -6.47
CA HIS A 477 15.26 21.73 -6.73
C HIS A 477 14.03 21.80 -5.82
N GLN A 478 13.26 20.72 -5.69
CA GLN A 478 12.09 20.70 -4.82
C GLN A 478 12.45 20.92 -3.34
N LEU A 479 13.52 20.29 -2.86
CA LEU A 479 14.04 20.48 -1.51
C LEU A 479 14.35 21.95 -1.23
N ARG A 480 15.01 22.65 -2.16
CA ARG A 480 15.29 24.10 -2.03
C ARG A 480 14.02 24.94 -2.04
N MET A 481 13.09 24.66 -2.96
CA MET A 481 11.83 25.39 -3.07
C MET A 481 10.96 25.27 -1.81
N LEU A 482 11.03 24.12 -1.14
CA LEU A 482 10.30 23.87 0.10
C LEU A 482 11.06 24.33 1.35
N GLY A 483 12.25 24.91 1.21
CA GLY A 483 13.07 25.36 2.34
C GLY A 483 13.58 24.20 3.21
N LEU A 484 13.71 23.00 2.66
CA LEU A 484 14.07 21.78 3.39
C LEU A 484 15.56 21.50 3.40
N VAL A 485 16.38 22.41 2.86
CA VAL A 485 17.83 22.24 2.77
C VAL A 485 18.57 23.54 3.04
N LEU A 486 19.77 23.40 3.60
CA LEU A 486 20.81 24.43 3.63
C LEU A 486 22.00 23.94 2.82
N ASP A 487 22.48 24.75 1.89
CA ASP A 487 23.75 24.48 1.23
C ASP A 487 24.88 24.70 2.26
N SER A 488 25.69 23.68 2.50
CA SER A 488 26.78 23.70 3.48
C SER A 488 28.02 23.03 2.90
N PRO A 489 29.15 23.76 2.75
CA PRO A 489 30.38 23.21 2.18
C PRO A 489 31.00 22.11 3.08
N ASP A 490 30.67 22.10 4.36
CA ASP A 490 31.18 21.14 5.35
C ASP A 490 30.40 19.82 5.37
N ALA A 491 29.26 19.75 4.69
CA ALA A 491 28.49 18.50 4.56
C ALA A 491 29.05 17.65 3.41
N GLU A 492 29.15 16.32 3.59
CA GLU A 492 29.65 15.39 2.56
C GLU A 492 28.97 15.52 1.19
N SER A 493 27.71 15.96 1.17
CA SER A 493 26.90 16.19 -0.04
C SER A 493 26.83 17.66 -0.49
N GLY A 494 27.45 18.59 0.23
CA GLY A 494 27.26 20.03 0.04
C GLY A 494 25.89 20.56 0.51
N MET A 495 25.05 19.70 1.09
CA MET A 495 23.65 20.01 1.46
C MET A 495 23.23 19.29 2.75
N LEU A 496 22.61 20.04 3.66
CA LEU A 496 21.99 19.57 4.89
C LEU A 496 20.47 19.63 4.76
N LEU A 497 19.77 18.54 5.07
CA LEU A 497 18.32 18.46 5.22
C LEU A 497 17.87 19.07 6.55
N LEU A 498 16.79 19.83 6.49
CA LEU A 498 16.14 20.46 7.64
C LEU A 498 14.82 19.76 7.99
N PRO A 499 14.48 19.61 9.28
CA PRO A 499 13.18 19.09 9.68
C PRO A 499 12.06 20.08 9.28
N PRO A 500 11.00 19.62 8.60
CA PRO A 500 9.91 20.49 8.15
C PRO A 500 8.97 20.93 9.29
N PHE A 501 8.95 20.19 10.40
CA PHE A 501 8.06 20.41 11.53
C PHE A 501 8.85 20.50 12.85
N PRO A 502 8.32 21.19 13.86
CA PRO A 502 8.94 21.24 15.19
C PRO A 502 9.11 19.84 15.77
N VAL A 503 10.29 19.56 16.32
CA VAL A 503 10.54 18.31 17.05
C VAL A 503 9.76 18.37 18.35
N SER A 504 8.78 17.48 18.54
CA SER A 504 8.11 17.36 19.84
C SER A 504 9.14 16.92 20.89
N HIS A 505 9.27 17.66 21.99
CA HIS A 505 10.24 17.39 23.07
C HIS A 505 10.14 15.99 23.70
N SER A 506 9.07 15.24 23.42
CA SER A 506 8.90 13.83 23.75
C SER A 506 9.81 12.86 22.96
N GLN A 507 10.50 13.33 21.92
CA GLN A 507 11.43 12.53 21.10
C GLN A 507 12.90 12.56 21.55
N LEU A 508 13.27 13.39 22.53
CA LEU A 508 14.61 13.37 23.10
C LEU A 508 14.70 12.24 24.12
N SER A 509 14.92 11.01 23.67
CA SER A 509 15.45 9.96 24.55
C SER A 509 16.86 10.39 25.01
N PRO A 510 17.17 10.36 26.32
CA PRO A 510 18.48 10.72 26.85
C PRO A 510 19.44 9.54 26.70
N GLU A 511 19.72 9.09 25.47
CA GLU A 511 20.66 7.98 25.21
C GLU A 511 21.95 8.40 24.50
N HIS A 512 22.20 9.71 24.34
CA HIS A 512 23.51 10.21 23.94
C HIS A 512 23.92 11.43 24.78
N GLU A 513 24.32 11.14 26.01
CA GLU A 513 25.55 11.71 26.60
C GLU A 513 26.64 10.64 26.60
#